data_AF-A0A3N2KHE6-F1
#
_entry.id   AF-A0A3N2KHE6-F1
#
_cell.length_a   1.000
_cell.length_b   1.000
_cell.length_c   1.000
_cell.angle_alpha   90.00
_cell.angle_beta   90.00
_cell.angle_gamma   90.00
#
_symmetry.space_group_name_H-M   'P 1'
#
loop_
_entity.id
_entity.type
_entity.pdbx_description
1 polymer ?
#
loop_
_entity_poly.entity_id
_entity_poly.type
_entity_poly.pdbx_seq_one_letter_code
_entity_poly.pdbx_strand_id
1 'polypeptide(L)' 'MDKKTAEKASKLLETLERLEEIRQATEESKSHWWSFLTSDVKRLTDNDGLMMPEILRNEFKEAVERAIEKTKVKLDKL' A
#
# COMPACT_ATOMS: atom_id res chain seq x y z
N MET A 1 -14.41 25.55 -6.33
CA MET A 1 -13.49 24.54 -6.89
C MET A 1 -14.02 24.14 -8.25
N ASP A 2 -13.19 24.15 -9.30
CA ASP A 2 -13.63 23.73 -10.63
C ASP A 2 -13.78 22.20 -10.70
N LYS A 3 -14.59 21.72 -11.65
CA LYS A 3 -14.88 20.29 -11.81
C LYS A 3 -13.62 19.43 -11.94
N LYS A 4 -12.59 19.92 -12.64
CA LYS A 4 -11.35 19.17 -12.86
C LYS A 4 -10.52 19.07 -11.57
N THR A 5 -10.51 20.12 -10.76
CA THR A 5 -9.87 20.09 -9.43
C THR A 5 -10.62 19.16 -8.47
N ALA A 6 -11.96 19.15 -8.49
CA ALA A 6 -12.75 18.21 -7.70
C ALA A 6 -12.51 16.73 -8.10
N GLU A 7 -12.45 16.44 -9.40
CA GLU A 7 -12.12 15.09 -9.91
C GLU A 7 -10.71 14.64 -9.51
N LYS A 8 -9.73 15.55 -9.51
CA LYS A 8 -8.37 15.24 -9.02
C LYS A 8 -8.35 14.96 -7.53
N ALA A 9 -9.06 15.76 -6.73
CA ALA A 9 -9.16 15.57 -5.29
C ALA A 9 -9.78 14.20 -4.96
N SER A 10 -10.87 13.83 -5.64
CA SER A 10 -11.52 12.52 -5.49
C SER A 10 -10.53 11.37 -5.72
N LYS A 11 -9.74 11.41 -6.80
CA LYS A 11 -8.76 10.38 -7.10
C LYS A 11 -7.63 10.30 -6.07
N LEU A 12 -7.19 11.44 -5.53
CA LEU A 12 -6.19 11.46 -4.47
C LEU A 12 -6.73 10.91 -3.15
N LEU A 13 -7.99 11.20 -2.82
CA LEU A 13 -8.67 10.64 -1.65
C LEU A 13 -8.82 9.11 -1.77
N GLU A 14 -9.27 8.60 -2.93
CA GLU A 14 -9.32 7.16 -3.20
C GLU A 14 -7.95 6.50 -3.09
N THR A 15 -6.90 7.19 -3.56
CA THR A 15 -5.51 6.69 -3.44
C THR A 15 -5.08 6.66 -1.98
N LEU A 16 -5.42 7.70 -1.21
CA LEU A 16 -5.09 7.80 0.21
C LEU A 16 -5.77 6.68 1.01
N GLU A 17 -7.06 6.43 0.79
CA GLU A 17 -7.79 5.32 1.42
C GLU A 17 -7.10 3.97 1.17
N ARG A 18 -6.73 3.68 -0.08
CA ARG A 18 -5.99 2.44 -0.40
C ARG A 18 -4.64 2.34 0.29
N LEU A 19 -3.91 3.45 0.42
CA LEU A 19 -2.62 3.46 1.12
C LEU A 19 -2.79 3.23 2.63
N GLU A 20 -3.85 3.77 3.22
CA GLU A 20 -4.21 3.58 4.64
C GLU A 20 -4.62 2.12 4.91
N GLU A 21 -5.40 1.50 4.01
CA GLU A 21 -5.70 0.05 4.05
C GLU A 21 -4.42 -0.80 3.99
N ILE A 22 -3.50 -0.45 3.09
CA ILE A 22 -2.20 -1.11 2.99
C ILE A 22 -1.41 -0.95 4.29
N ARG A 23 -1.34 0.26 4.87
CA ARG A 23 -0.66 0.50 6.14
C ARG A 23 -1.23 -0.41 7.22
N GLN A 24 -2.54 -0.38 7.42
CA GLN A 24 -3.22 -1.18 8.44
C GLN A 24 -2.94 -2.68 8.25
N ALA A 25 -3.09 -3.19 7.02
CA ALA A 25 -2.80 -4.60 6.72
C ALA A 25 -1.33 -4.96 6.97
N THR A 26 -0.39 -4.05 6.73
CA THR A 26 1.04 -4.26 7.04
C THR A 26 1.34 -4.20 8.53
N GLU A 27 0.57 -3.50 9.35
CA GLU A 27 0.77 -3.41 10.80
C GLU A 27 0.15 -4.60 11.55
N GLU A 28 -1.10 -4.95 11.23
CA GLU A 28 -1.86 -5.99 11.90
C GLU A 28 -1.35 -7.41 11.57
N SER A 29 -0.82 -7.62 10.36
CA SER A 29 -0.30 -8.92 9.94
C SER A 29 1.08 -9.18 10.54
N LYS A 30 1.17 -10.12 11.49
CA LYS A 30 2.45 -10.45 12.16
C LYS A 30 3.51 -11.03 11.22
N SER A 31 3.14 -11.64 10.09
CA SER A 31 4.14 -12.29 9.21
C SER A 31 3.58 -12.87 7.90
N HIS A 32 2.26 -12.92 7.68
CA HIS A 32 1.72 -14.03 6.88
C HIS A 32 1.42 -13.79 5.41
N TRP A 33 1.35 -12.57 4.86
CA TRP A 33 0.60 -12.48 3.59
C TRP A 33 1.00 -11.52 2.51
N TRP A 34 2.15 -10.86 2.61
CA TRP A 34 2.68 -10.17 1.43
C TRP A 34 3.45 -11.18 0.58
N SER A 35 2.76 -12.24 0.16
CA SER A 35 3.27 -13.14 -0.87
C SER A 35 3.25 -12.37 -2.18
N PHE A 36 4.41 -12.25 -2.81
CA PHE A 36 4.46 -11.93 -4.24
C PHE A 36 3.76 -13.08 -4.97
N LEU A 37 2.46 -12.92 -5.21
CA LEU A 37 1.69 -13.84 -6.03
C LEU A 37 2.07 -13.60 -7.50
N THR A 38 3.26 -14.05 -7.89
CA THR A 38 3.56 -14.24 -9.31
C THR A 38 3.05 -15.62 -9.72
N SER A 39 2.63 -15.76 -10.98
CA SER A 39 2.15 -17.04 -11.53
C SER A 39 3.16 -18.17 -11.37
N ASP A 40 4.45 -17.84 -11.27
CA ASP A 40 5.56 -18.80 -11.23
C ASP A 40 5.99 -19.20 -9.81
N VAL A 41 5.44 -18.57 -8.77
CA VAL A 41 5.81 -18.80 -7.35
C VAL A 41 4.76 -19.62 -6.59
N LYS A 42 3.63 -19.98 -7.22
CA LYS A 42 2.61 -20.86 -6.61
C LYS A 42 2.93 -22.34 -6.84
N ARG A 43 3.29 -23.07 -5.78
CA ARG A 43 2.87 -24.47 -5.66
C ARG A 43 1.79 -24.61 -4.59
N LEU A 44 1.02 -25.67 -4.77
CA LEU A 44 -0.35 -25.84 -4.29
C LEU A 44 -0.45 -26.38 -2.85
N THR A 45 0.59 -26.23 -2.02
CA THR A 45 0.67 -26.91 -0.71
C THR A 45 1.02 -25.94 0.41
N ASP A 46 -0.03 -25.50 1.11
CA ASP A 46 -0.16 -25.01 2.49
C ASP A 46 0.77 -23.92 3.07
N ASN A 47 1.81 -23.45 2.37
CA ASN A 47 2.69 -22.36 2.88
C ASN A 47 3.43 -21.58 1.76
N ASP A 48 2.95 -21.61 0.51
CA ASP A 48 3.73 -21.12 -0.64
C ASP A 48 3.42 -19.67 -1.04
N GLY A 49 4.29 -18.79 -0.54
CA GLY A 49 4.59 -17.46 -1.07
C GLY A 49 6.00 -17.08 -0.64
N LEU A 50 6.71 -16.21 -1.38
CA LEU A 50 7.97 -15.68 -0.88
C LEU A 50 7.69 -14.85 0.37
N MET A 51 8.04 -15.39 1.54
CA MET A 51 7.91 -14.67 2.80
C MET A 51 8.78 -13.42 2.74
N MET A 52 8.16 -12.25 2.88
CA MET A 52 8.87 -10.99 2.91
C MET A 52 9.73 -10.93 4.19
N PRO A 53 11.08 -10.87 4.09
CA PRO A 53 11.95 -10.71 5.25
C PRO A 53 11.61 -9.44 6.03
N GLU A 54 11.83 -9.45 7.34
CA GLU A 54 11.50 -8.32 8.23
C GLU A 54 12.13 -7.00 7.78
N ILE A 55 13.38 -7.05 7.31
CA ILE A 55 14.07 -5.86 6.77
C ILE A 55 13.30 -5.24 5.59
N LEU A 56 12.84 -6.06 4.63
CA LEU A 56 12.03 -5.57 3.50
C LEU A 56 10.64 -5.11 3.96
N ARG A 57 10.08 -5.73 5.00
CA ARG A 57 8.83 -5.29 5.60
C ARG A 57 8.92 -3.92 6.23
N ASN A 58 9.99 -3.63 6.94
CA ASN A 58 10.19 -2.31 7.55
C ASN A 58 10.39 -1.23 6.49
N GLU A 59 11.23 -1.50 5.47
CA GLU A 59 11.41 -0.61 4.32
C GLU A 59 10.09 -0.32 3.58
N PHE A 60 9.26 -1.36 3.38
CA PHE A 60 7.96 -1.21 2.75
C PHE A 60 7.01 -0.33 3.58
N LYS A 61 6.94 -0.54 4.90
CA LYS A 61 6.12 0.30 5.80
C LYS A 61 6.51 1.77 5.70
N GLU A 62 7.81 2.07 5.76
CA GLU A 62 8.27 3.45 5.60
C GLU A 62 7.94 4.02 4.21
N ALA A 63 8.01 3.18 3.16
CA ALA A 63 7.62 3.60 1.82
C ALA A 63 6.12 3.93 1.73
N VAL A 64 5.27 3.17 2.41
CA VAL A 64 3.82 3.44 2.52
C VAL A 64 3.58 4.76 3.25
N GLU A 65 4.21 4.99 4.41
CA GLU A 65 4.10 6.27 5.13
C GLU A 65 4.50 7.46 4.25
N ARG A 66 5.64 7.37 3.56
CA ARG A 66 6.09 8.41 2.64
C ARG A 66 5.11 8.65 1.48
N ALA A 67 4.45 7.60 1.00
CA ALA A 67 3.45 7.71 -0.05
C ALA A 67 2.17 8.39 0.44
N ILE A 68 1.71 8.08 1.65
CA ILE A 68 0.60 8.74 2.33
C ILE A 68 0.89 10.24 2.46
N GLU A 69 2.05 10.59 3.00
CA GLU A 69 2.45 11.99 3.21
C GLU A 69 2.49 12.77 1.90
N LYS A 70 3.15 12.21 0.87
CA LYS A 70 3.19 12.82 -0.47
C LYS A 70 1.79 13.00 -1.07
N THR A 71 0.85 12.12 -0.76
CA THR A 71 -0.52 12.18 -1.27
C THR A 71 -1.32 13.28 -0.55
N LYS A 72 -1.17 13.40 0.77
CA LYS A 72 -1.73 14.51 1.57
C LYS A 72 -1.21 15.86 1.08
N VAL A 73 0.11 16.01 0.91
CA VAL A 73 0.72 17.23 0.38
C VAL A 73 0.21 17.59 -1.03
N LYS A 74 -0.09 16.60 -1.88
CA LYS A 74 -0.69 16.87 -3.19
C LYS A 74 -2.14 17.34 -3.07
N LEU A 75 -2.90 16.76 -2.14
CA LEU A 75 -4.29 17.13 -1.89
C LEU A 75 -4.38 18.57 -1.33
N ASP A 76 -3.48 18.94 -0.42
CA ASP A 76 -3.41 20.30 0.14
C ASP A 76 -3.01 21.37 -0.88
N LYS A 77 -2.38 20.96 -1.98
CA LYS A 77 -1.92 21.83 -3.08
C LYS A 77 -2.87 21.88 -4.27
N LEU A 78 -4.00 21.16 -4.21
CA LEU A 78 -5.06 21.24 -5.24
C LEU A 78 -5.91 22.49 -5.06
#